data_AF-A0A445DH31-F1
#
_entry.id   AF-A0A445DH31-F1
#
_cell.length_a   1.000
_cell.length_b   1.000
_cell.length_c   1.000
_cell.angle_alpha   90.00
_cell.angle_beta   90.00
_cell.angle_gamma   90.00
#
_symmetry.space_group_name_H-M   'P 1'
#
loop_
_entity.id
_entity.type
_entity.pdbx_description
1 polymer ?
#
loop_
_entity_poly.entity_id
_entity_poly.type
_entity_poly.pdbx_seq_one_letter_code
_entity_poly.pdbx_strand_id
1 'polypeptide(L)'
;MGKSQISDPPNLKKYGVPFYSVAWIPHRVLKSRHNQTSDESSAADQSSTPTKEAEPPTEELASGNYLVFAGGGGEGRSGIPNTVLLAHFDVASNSLSDQPVNKLGTGSELPYRMALHPNGDGIICAMPNSCRWFDWDQDQSSESHKVGLKTSEKELTQLQDVGQQLALAFSSDGTELAVGGEV
;
A
#
# COMPACT_ATOMS: atom_id res chain seq x y z
N MET A 1 -13.16 29.70 -29.47
CA MET A 1 -11.77 29.37 -29.06
C MET A 1 -11.74 27.98 -28.48
N GLY A 2 -11.33 26.97 -29.25
CA GLY A 2 -11.13 25.61 -28.74
C GLY A 2 -9.84 25.55 -27.94
N LYS A 3 -9.89 25.04 -26.71
CA LYS A 3 -8.69 24.76 -25.93
C LYS A 3 -7.90 23.68 -26.68
N SER A 4 -6.64 23.93 -27.02
CA SER A 4 -5.77 22.88 -27.55
C SER A 4 -5.68 21.78 -26.48
N GLN A 5 -6.10 20.58 -26.83
CA GLN A 5 -6.00 19.44 -25.94
C GLN A 5 -4.52 19.05 -25.86
N ILE A 6 -3.86 19.48 -24.79
CA ILE A 6 -2.49 19.08 -24.47
C ILE A 6 -2.55 17.58 -24.20
N SER A 7 -1.76 16.79 -24.93
CA SER A 7 -1.63 15.36 -24.66
C SER A 7 -1.04 15.16 -23.27
N ASP A 8 -1.60 14.23 -22.50
CA ASP A 8 -1.03 13.83 -21.22
C ASP A 8 0.42 13.35 -21.41
N PRO A 9 1.36 13.67 -20.50
CA PRO A 9 2.72 13.16 -20.58
C PRO A 9 2.73 11.63 -20.40
N PRO A 10 3.74 10.93 -20.95
CA PRO A 10 3.74 9.46 -21.03
C PRO A 10 3.74 8.75 -19.66
N ASN A 11 4.20 9.44 -18.61
CA ASN A 11 4.26 8.94 -17.24
C ASN A 11 3.10 9.45 -16.34
N LEU A 12 2.09 10.10 -16.91
CA LEU A 12 0.89 10.46 -16.15
C LEU A 12 -0.05 9.25 -16.03
N LYS A 13 -0.33 8.84 -14.79
CA LYS A 13 -1.37 7.85 -14.48
C LYS A 13 -2.50 8.49 -13.68
N LYS A 14 -3.74 8.04 -13.95
CA LYS A 14 -4.97 8.52 -13.32
C LYS A 14 -5.72 7.32 -12.74
N TYR A 15 -6.03 7.37 -11.44
CA TYR A 15 -6.75 6.29 -10.74
C TYR A 15 -8.19 6.64 -10.35
N GLY A 16 -8.70 7.78 -10.84
CA GLY A 16 -10.10 8.18 -10.66
C GLY A 16 -10.47 8.61 -9.23
N VAL A 17 -9.47 8.91 -8.39
CA VAL A 17 -9.66 9.42 -7.03
C VAL A 17 -8.67 10.56 -6.76
N PRO A 18 -9.04 11.58 -5.98
CA PRO A 18 -8.08 12.56 -5.48
C PRO A 18 -7.25 11.95 -4.35
N PHE A 19 -5.96 12.27 -4.32
CA PHE A 19 -5.05 11.78 -3.28
C PHE A 19 -4.60 12.94 -2.40
N TYR A 20 -4.59 12.71 -1.09
CA TYR A 20 -4.19 13.66 -0.06
C TYR A 20 -2.91 13.24 0.65
N SER A 21 -2.48 12.00 0.47
CA SER A 21 -1.22 11.48 0.99
C SER A 21 -0.65 10.38 0.09
N VAL A 22 0.68 10.25 0.10
CA VAL A 22 1.44 9.23 -0.61
C VAL A 22 2.68 8.86 0.19
N ALA A 23 3.09 7.59 0.15
CA ALA A 23 4.35 7.14 0.72
C ALA A 23 4.94 5.97 -0.08
N TRP A 24 6.27 5.84 -0.06
CA TRP A 24 6.97 4.65 -0.53
C TRP A 24 6.83 3.52 0.47
N ILE A 25 6.63 2.30 -0.03
CA ILE A 25 6.65 1.09 0.81
C ILE A 25 8.10 0.63 0.98
N PRO A 26 8.61 0.50 2.23
CA PRO A 26 9.96 0.05 2.49
C PRO A 26 10.20 -1.35 1.91
N HIS A 27 11.32 -1.54 1.22
CA HIS A 27 11.69 -2.83 0.63
C HIS A 27 11.70 -3.99 1.65
N ARG A 28 11.93 -3.71 2.94
CA ARG A 28 11.83 -4.72 4.00
C ARG A 28 10.46 -5.41 4.06
N VAL A 29 9.38 -4.68 3.80
CA VAL A 29 8.00 -5.21 3.74
C VAL A 29 7.82 -6.17 2.57
N LEU A 30 8.59 -5.96 1.49
CA LEU A 30 8.53 -6.76 0.29
C LEU A 30 9.40 -8.02 0.43
N LYS A 31 10.57 -7.88 1.05
CA LYS A 31 11.53 -8.97 1.29
C LYS A 31 11.06 -9.96 2.36
N SER A 32 10.48 -9.49 3.48
CA SER A 32 9.98 -10.40 4.53
C SER A 32 8.92 -11.36 4.01
N ARG A 33 8.12 -10.91 3.03
CA ARG A 33 7.10 -11.74 2.36
C ARG A 33 7.67 -12.78 1.42
N HIS A 34 8.79 -12.47 0.75
CA HIS A 34 9.48 -13.44 -0.12
C HIS A 34 10.10 -14.59 0.69
N ASN A 35 10.64 -14.29 1.88
CA ASN A 35 11.30 -15.29 2.70
C ASN A 35 10.30 -16.21 3.42
N GLN A 36 9.12 -15.72 3.84
CA GLN A 36 8.08 -16.58 4.45
C GLN A 36 7.60 -17.69 3.50
N THR A 37 7.57 -17.45 2.18
CA THR A 37 7.21 -18.47 1.18
C THR A 37 8.30 -19.50 0.88
N SER A 38 9.54 -19.26 1.32
CA SER A 38 10.67 -20.17 1.04
C SER A 38 10.85 -21.26 2.11
N ASP A 39 10.45 -20.99 3.35
CA ASP A 39 10.73 -21.86 4.50
C ASP A 39 9.68 -22.96 4.75
N GLU A 40 8.48 -22.90 4.15
CA GLU A 40 7.43 -23.93 4.33
C GLU A 40 7.62 -25.20 3.46
N SER A 41 8.66 -25.27 2.63
CA SER A 41 8.89 -26.43 1.73
C SER A 41 9.93 -27.45 2.22
N SER A 42 10.43 -27.34 3.46
CA SER A 42 11.50 -28.22 3.94
C SER A 42 11.15 -29.05 5.18
N ALA A 43 10.21 -29.98 5.01
CA ALA A 43 10.11 -31.16 5.86
C ALA A 43 9.51 -32.37 5.10
N ALA A 44 10.36 -33.14 4.42
CA ALA A 44 10.41 -34.62 4.49
C ALA A 44 11.19 -35.25 3.30
N ASP A 45 12.35 -35.78 3.65
CA ASP A 45 12.98 -37.04 3.20
C ASP A 45 13.54 -37.28 1.79
N GLN A 46 14.66 -38.02 1.81
CA GLN A 46 15.67 -38.21 0.77
C GLN A 46 15.27 -39.17 -0.36
N SER A 47 15.68 -38.87 -1.61
CA SER A 47 16.45 -39.79 -2.47
C SER A 47 16.65 -39.24 -3.90
N SER A 48 17.91 -39.37 -4.39
CA SER A 48 18.37 -39.46 -5.79
C SER A 48 18.39 -38.21 -6.70
N THR A 49 19.61 -37.78 -7.04
CA THR A 49 20.02 -36.99 -8.23
C THR A 49 20.53 -37.95 -9.33
N PRO A 50 20.93 -37.52 -10.56
CA PRO A 50 20.90 -36.19 -11.21
C PRO A 50 20.38 -36.19 -12.68
N THR A 51 19.87 -35.08 -13.22
CA THR A 51 20.23 -34.62 -14.59
C THR A 51 19.99 -33.12 -14.72
N LYS A 52 21.04 -32.40 -15.13
CA LYS A 52 21.03 -30.98 -15.46
C LYS A 52 20.29 -30.76 -16.79
N GLU A 53 19.25 -29.95 -16.76
CA GLU A 53 19.04 -28.94 -17.79
C GLU A 53 18.85 -27.61 -17.06
N ALA A 54 19.79 -26.69 -17.30
CA ALA A 54 19.73 -25.35 -16.75
C ALA A 54 18.66 -24.60 -17.52
N GLU A 55 17.44 -24.61 -16.98
CA GLU A 55 16.43 -23.61 -17.29
C GLU A 55 17.06 -22.22 -17.05
N PRO A 56 16.91 -21.27 -18.00
CA PRO A 56 17.39 -19.91 -17.78
C PRO A 56 16.69 -19.34 -16.53
N PRO A 57 17.39 -18.62 -15.65
CA PRO A 57 16.76 -17.98 -14.50
C PRO A 57 15.89 -16.84 -15.04
N THR A 58 14.65 -17.16 -15.37
CA THR A 58 13.76 -16.20 -16.00
C THR A 58 12.75 -15.75 -14.97
N GLU A 59 12.96 -14.49 -14.60
CA GLU A 59 12.11 -13.62 -13.78
C GLU A 59 12.36 -13.71 -12.27
N GLU A 60 13.34 -12.90 -11.83
CA GLU A 60 13.32 -12.20 -10.55
C GLU A 60 11.91 -11.61 -10.30
N LEU A 61 11.02 -12.42 -9.75
CA LEU A 61 9.66 -12.04 -9.41
C LEU A 61 9.67 -11.01 -8.27
N ALA A 62 9.66 -9.74 -8.68
CA ALA A 62 9.18 -8.55 -7.98
C ALA A 62 9.87 -8.15 -6.66
N SER A 63 11.15 -7.80 -6.72
CA SER A 63 11.69 -6.70 -5.90
C SER A 63 11.15 -5.35 -6.42
N GLY A 64 9.83 -5.18 -6.43
CA GLY A 64 9.16 -4.02 -7.02
C GLY A 64 9.27 -2.78 -6.13
N ASN A 65 9.18 -1.59 -6.73
CA ASN A 65 8.98 -0.37 -5.95
C ASN A 65 7.48 -0.12 -5.87
N TYR A 66 6.93 0.07 -4.67
CA TYR A 66 5.50 0.30 -4.49
C TYR A 66 5.25 1.59 -3.74
N LEU A 67 4.17 2.27 -4.12
CA LEU A 67 3.65 3.40 -3.38
C LEU A 67 2.26 3.07 -2.87
N VAL A 68 1.97 3.62 -1.69
CA VAL A 68 0.63 3.69 -1.15
C VAL A 68 0.13 5.13 -1.26
N PHE A 69 -1.15 5.26 -1.61
CA PHE A 69 -1.87 6.53 -1.71
C PHE A 69 -3.12 6.46 -0.84
N ALA A 70 -3.49 7.59 -0.25
CA ALA A 70 -4.73 7.73 0.50
C ALA A 70 -5.48 8.98 0.05
N GLY A 71 -6.80 8.86 -0.10
CA GLY A 71 -7.66 10.00 -0.41
C GLY A 71 -9.07 9.58 -0.80
N GLY A 72 -9.83 10.48 -1.43
CA GLY A 72 -11.21 10.22 -1.79
C GLY A 72 -12.09 11.44 -1.96
N GLY A 73 -13.35 11.21 -2.31
CA GLY A 73 -14.34 12.26 -2.54
C GLY A 73 -14.96 12.88 -1.29
N GLY A 74 -14.65 12.37 -0.10
CA GLY A 74 -15.30 12.76 1.15
C GLY A 74 -16.68 12.14 1.34
N GLU A 75 -17.50 12.72 2.22
CA GLU A 75 -18.88 12.31 2.49
C GLU A 75 -19.88 12.85 1.44
N GLY A 76 -19.42 13.71 0.53
CA GLY A 76 -20.26 14.30 -0.51
C GLY A 76 -20.79 13.28 -1.52
N ARG A 77 -21.88 13.63 -2.21
CA ARG A 77 -22.48 12.83 -3.29
C ARG A 77 -21.73 12.97 -4.63
N SER A 78 -20.40 12.92 -4.58
CA SER A 78 -19.55 13.07 -5.77
C SER A 78 -19.49 11.78 -6.61
N GLY A 79 -19.85 10.64 -6.02
CA GLY A 79 -19.65 9.32 -6.63
C GLY A 79 -18.19 8.84 -6.61
N ILE A 80 -17.28 9.61 -6.00
CA ILE A 80 -15.85 9.28 -5.89
C ILE A 80 -15.62 8.56 -4.56
N PRO A 81 -15.12 7.32 -4.57
CA PRO A 81 -14.92 6.55 -3.34
C PRO A 81 -13.76 7.09 -2.51
N ASN A 82 -13.83 6.88 -1.20
CA ASN A 82 -12.68 7.02 -0.29
C ASN A 82 -11.88 5.73 -0.26
N THR A 83 -10.55 5.83 -0.37
CA THR A 83 -9.70 4.68 -0.60
C THR A 83 -8.27 4.85 -0.10
N VAL A 84 -7.68 3.71 0.28
CA VAL A 84 -6.24 3.51 0.33
C VAL A 84 -5.86 2.60 -0.83
N LEU A 85 -4.88 3.00 -1.64
CA LEU A 85 -4.56 2.40 -2.93
C LEU A 85 -3.07 2.11 -3.02
N LEU A 86 -2.72 0.95 -3.60
CA LEU A 86 -1.35 0.58 -3.92
C LEU A 86 -1.11 0.65 -5.43
N ALA A 87 0.02 1.19 -5.83
CA ALA A 87 0.49 1.14 -7.21
C ALA A 87 1.95 0.69 -7.27
N HIS A 88 2.28 -0.04 -8.31
CA HIS A 88 3.66 -0.38 -8.62
C HIS A 88 4.31 0.77 -9.37
N PHE A 89 5.55 1.09 -9.03
CA PHE A 89 6.38 2.04 -9.76
C PHE A 89 7.48 1.28 -10.48
N ASP A 90 7.44 1.35 -11.81
CA ASP A 90 8.50 0.82 -12.64
C ASP A 90 9.58 1.89 -12.84
N VAL A 91 10.76 1.60 -12.33
CA VAL A 91 11.93 2.48 -12.43
C VAL A 91 12.42 2.59 -13.87
N ALA A 92 12.32 1.52 -14.66
CA ALA A 92 12.81 1.51 -16.04
C ALA A 92 11.99 2.44 -16.94
N SER A 93 10.66 2.40 -16.83
CA SER A 93 9.77 3.32 -17.55
C SER A 93 9.51 4.64 -16.83
N ASN A 94 10.00 4.81 -15.59
CA ASN A 94 9.73 5.97 -14.72
C ASN A 94 8.22 6.28 -14.61
N SER A 95 7.43 5.24 -14.39
CA SER A 95 5.97 5.31 -14.48
C SER A 95 5.30 4.43 -13.44
N LEU A 96 4.11 4.84 -13.01
CA LEU A 96 3.24 3.99 -12.21
C LEU A 96 2.54 2.97 -13.11
N SER A 97 2.10 1.85 -12.53
CA SER A 97 1.28 0.86 -13.23
C SER A 97 -0.04 1.47 -13.73
N ASP A 98 -0.53 1.04 -14.88
CA ASP A 98 -1.78 1.56 -15.46
C ASP A 98 -3.00 1.34 -14.55
N GLN A 99 -2.99 0.22 -13.83
CA GLN A 99 -4.00 -0.12 -12.83
C GLN A 99 -3.36 -0.21 -11.45
N PRO A 100 -4.10 0.11 -10.38
CA PRO A 100 -3.63 -0.13 -9.03
C PRO A 100 -3.42 -1.63 -8.78
N VAL A 101 -2.43 -1.95 -7.96
CA VAL A 101 -2.12 -3.31 -7.50
C VAL A 101 -3.19 -3.78 -6.52
N ASN A 102 -3.64 -2.88 -5.65
CA ASN A 102 -4.71 -3.10 -4.69
C ASN A 102 -5.45 -1.78 -4.46
N LYS A 103 -6.76 -1.86 -4.22
CA LYS A 103 -7.59 -0.70 -3.90
C LYS A 103 -8.55 -1.09 -2.79
N LEU A 104 -8.33 -0.54 -1.60
CA LEU A 104 -9.17 -0.76 -0.43
C LEU A 104 -10.10 0.43 -0.22
N GLY A 105 -11.41 0.20 -0.17
CA GLY A 105 -12.39 1.24 0.12
C GLY A 105 -12.50 1.50 1.63
N THR A 106 -12.60 2.77 2.02
CA THR A 106 -12.75 3.18 3.44
C THR A 106 -14.18 3.64 3.77
N GLY A 107 -15.15 3.31 2.91
CA GLY A 107 -16.55 3.71 3.09
C GLY A 107 -16.75 5.23 2.98
N SER A 108 -17.56 5.79 3.87
CA SER A 108 -17.83 7.24 3.94
C SER A 108 -16.67 8.04 4.56
N GLU A 109 -15.74 7.38 5.23
CA GLU A 109 -14.67 8.06 5.94
C GLU A 109 -13.48 8.32 5.01
N LEU A 110 -13.10 9.60 4.92
CA LEU A 110 -12.01 10.04 4.07
C LEU A 110 -10.65 9.91 4.78
N PRO A 111 -9.68 9.15 4.25
CA PRO A 111 -8.33 9.13 4.79
C PRO A 111 -7.57 10.38 4.32
N TYR A 112 -7.40 11.35 5.22
CA TYR A 112 -6.86 12.67 4.89
C TYR A 112 -5.33 12.77 5.03
N ARG A 113 -4.79 12.04 6.02
CA ARG A 113 -3.35 11.90 6.26
C ARG A 113 -3.02 10.45 6.48
N MET A 114 -1.76 10.11 6.25
CA MET A 114 -1.27 8.75 6.39
C MET A 114 0.15 8.78 6.92
N ALA A 115 0.46 7.83 7.79
CA ALA A 115 1.83 7.50 8.17
C ALA A 115 2.05 6.01 8.00
N LEU A 116 3.22 5.66 7.47
CA LEU A 116 3.66 4.29 7.36
C LEU A 116 4.50 3.93 8.58
N HIS A 117 4.23 2.79 9.20
CA HIS A 117 5.07 2.33 10.29
C HIS A 117 6.50 2.15 9.77
N PRO A 118 7.55 2.67 10.44
CA PRO A 118 8.92 2.59 9.95
C PRO A 118 9.28 1.15 9.62
N ASN A 119 9.03 0.21 10.54
CA ASN A 119 9.35 -1.21 10.37
C ASN A 119 8.50 -1.91 9.29
N GLY A 120 7.48 -1.21 8.79
CA GLY A 120 6.66 -1.69 7.69
C GLY A 120 5.58 -2.66 8.13
N ASP A 121 5.16 -2.59 9.40
CA ASP A 121 4.13 -3.48 9.96
C ASP A 121 2.73 -3.15 9.44
N GLY A 122 2.51 -1.90 9.02
CA GLY A 122 1.24 -1.46 8.48
C GLY A 122 1.19 0.05 8.32
N ILE A 123 -0.03 0.53 8.10
CA ILE A 123 -0.31 1.92 7.77
C ILE A 123 -1.35 2.46 8.73
N ILE A 124 -1.20 3.70 9.16
CA ILE A 124 -2.27 4.42 9.86
C ILE A 124 -2.75 5.59 9.03
N CYS A 125 -4.07 5.76 8.93
CA CYS A 125 -4.69 6.92 8.32
C CYS A 125 -5.47 7.75 9.33
N ALA A 126 -5.41 9.07 9.18
CA ALA A 126 -6.29 10.00 9.86
C ALA A 126 -7.62 10.07 9.10
N MET A 127 -8.68 9.67 9.77
CA MET A 127 -10.07 9.77 9.32
C MET A 127 -10.68 11.04 9.94
N PRO A 128 -11.92 11.45 9.56
CA PRO A 128 -12.52 12.69 10.06
C PRO A 128 -12.66 12.76 11.59
N ASN A 129 -12.89 11.63 12.24
CA ASN A 129 -13.11 11.58 13.69
C ASN A 129 -12.37 10.41 14.37
N SER A 130 -11.40 9.82 13.69
CA SER A 130 -10.59 8.74 14.26
C SER A 130 -9.28 8.56 13.52
N CYS A 131 -8.38 7.74 14.05
CA CYS A 131 -7.30 7.15 13.26
C CYS A 131 -7.53 5.64 13.09
N ARG A 132 -7.30 5.12 11.89
CA ARG A 132 -7.51 3.70 11.57
C ARG A 132 -6.22 3.05 11.09
N TRP A 133 -5.93 1.86 11.61
CA TRP A 133 -4.83 1.02 11.16
C TRP A 133 -5.26 0.11 10.00
N PHE A 134 -4.38 -0.06 9.04
CA PHE A 134 -4.51 -0.96 7.91
C PHE A 134 -3.32 -1.91 7.93
N ASP A 135 -3.64 -3.20 7.93
CA ASP A 135 -2.64 -4.24 7.81
C ASP A 135 -2.38 -4.53 6.35
N TRP A 136 -1.22 -5.11 6.15
CA TRP A 136 -0.91 -5.74 4.89
C TRP A 136 -1.73 -7.01 4.70
N ASP A 137 -2.32 -7.15 3.52
CA ASP A 137 -2.97 -8.40 3.15
C ASP A 137 -1.92 -9.45 2.77
N GLN A 138 -2.11 -10.66 3.27
CA GLN A 138 -1.18 -11.80 3.16
C GLN A 138 -1.74 -12.93 2.29
N ASP A 139 -2.85 -12.71 1.58
CA ASP A 139 -3.49 -13.77 0.79
C ASP A 139 -2.55 -14.37 -0.27
N GLN A 140 -2.00 -15.54 0.07
CA GLN A 140 -1.09 -16.34 -0.75
C GLN A 140 -1.80 -17.07 -1.91
N SER A 141 -3.12 -16.92 -2.05
CA SER A 141 -3.96 -17.70 -2.97
C SER A 141 -4.07 -17.12 -4.38
N SER A 142 -3.59 -15.90 -4.61
CA SER A 142 -3.53 -15.32 -5.95
C SER A 142 -2.19 -15.65 -6.59
N GLU A 143 -2.19 -16.18 -7.81
CA GLU A 143 -1.00 -16.55 -8.61
C GLU A 143 -0.06 -15.36 -8.93
N SER A 144 -0.29 -14.20 -8.32
CA SER A 144 0.59 -13.06 -8.37
C SER A 144 0.89 -12.65 -6.95
N HIS A 145 2.15 -12.76 -6.52
CA HIS A 145 2.72 -12.35 -5.23
C HIS A 145 2.57 -10.82 -4.95
N LYS A 146 1.36 -10.28 -5.08
CA LYS A 146 1.05 -8.86 -5.05
C LYS A 146 0.82 -8.41 -3.63
N VAL A 147 1.41 -7.28 -3.29
CA VAL A 147 1.18 -6.59 -2.01
C VAL A 147 -0.28 -6.10 -1.98
N GLY A 148 -1.04 -6.50 -0.98
CA GLY A 148 -2.40 -6.02 -0.72
C GLY A 148 -2.52 -5.29 0.62
N LEU A 149 -3.68 -4.66 0.85
CA LEU A 149 -4.07 -4.01 2.10
C LEU A 149 -5.41 -4.55 2.57
N LYS A 150 -5.57 -4.64 3.88
CA LYS A 150 -6.83 -4.95 4.54
C LYS A 150 -7.04 -4.03 5.74
N THR A 151 -8.31 -3.81 6.08
CA THR A 151 -8.66 -3.13 7.33
C THR A 151 -8.21 -4.00 8.49
N SER A 152 -7.54 -3.38 9.47
CA SER A 152 -7.12 -4.08 10.68
C SER A 152 -8.28 -4.25 11.65
N GLU A 153 -8.24 -5.34 12.42
CA GLU A 153 -9.08 -5.53 13.61
C GLU A 153 -8.54 -4.72 14.81
N LYS A 154 -7.35 -4.13 14.70
CA LYS A 154 -6.76 -3.31 15.75
C LYS A 154 -7.56 -2.02 15.94
N GLU A 155 -8.30 -1.96 17.04
CA GLU A 155 -8.97 -0.74 17.46
C GLU A 155 -8.01 0.20 18.21
N LEU A 156 -7.85 1.43 17.70
CA LEU A 156 -7.05 2.47 18.33
C LEU A 156 -7.96 3.36 19.19
N THR A 157 -8.45 2.83 20.30
CA THR A 157 -9.45 3.49 21.16
C THR A 157 -9.04 4.89 21.64
N GLN A 158 -7.76 5.12 21.89
CA GLN A 158 -7.22 6.44 22.27
C GLN A 158 -7.26 7.47 21.13
N LEU A 159 -7.45 7.02 19.90
CA LEU A 159 -7.54 7.84 18.69
C LEU A 159 -8.95 7.76 18.08
N GLN A 160 -9.96 7.46 18.89
CA GLN A 160 -11.38 7.61 18.55
C GLN A 160 -11.89 8.95 19.10
N ASP A 161 -12.78 9.61 18.35
CA ASP A 161 -13.40 10.89 18.72
C ASP A 161 -12.39 12.02 19.00
N VAL A 162 -11.19 11.92 18.40
CA VAL A 162 -10.12 12.92 18.52
C VAL A 162 -10.23 14.05 17.49
N GLY A 163 -11.30 14.06 16.70
CA GLY A 163 -11.44 14.96 15.55
C GLY A 163 -10.40 14.70 14.46
N GLN A 164 -10.34 15.59 13.48
CA GLN A 164 -9.49 15.43 12.31
C GLN A 164 -8.02 15.66 12.65
N GLN A 165 -7.19 14.64 12.42
CA GLN A 165 -5.75 14.77 12.52
C GLN A 165 -5.14 15.26 11.20
N LEU A 166 -4.33 16.32 11.28
CA LEU A 166 -3.63 16.95 10.14
C LEU A 166 -2.18 16.50 10.00
N ALA A 167 -1.62 15.88 11.05
CA ALA A 167 -0.28 15.33 11.06
C ALA A 167 -0.27 13.98 11.79
N LEU A 168 0.48 13.03 11.21
CA LEU A 168 0.77 11.71 11.78
C LEU A 168 2.25 11.42 11.55
N ALA A 169 2.98 11.04 12.59
CA ALA A 169 4.39 10.67 12.46
C ALA A 169 4.78 9.63 13.50
N PHE A 170 5.41 8.55 13.05
CA PHE A 170 6.05 7.60 13.95
C PHE A 170 7.43 8.12 14.38
N SER A 171 7.82 7.75 15.59
CA SER A 171 9.21 7.69 16.03
C SER A 171 10.06 6.83 15.10
N SER A 172 11.38 7.01 15.09
CA SER A 172 12.28 6.29 14.17
C SER A 172 12.30 4.77 14.39
N ASP A 173 12.06 4.31 15.61
CA ASP A 173 11.98 2.88 15.93
C ASP A 173 10.56 2.30 15.78
N GLY A 174 9.56 3.17 15.57
CA GLY A 174 8.15 2.82 15.40
C GLY A 174 7.37 2.60 16.70
N THR A 175 8.00 2.75 17.87
CA THR A 175 7.34 2.43 19.14
C THR A 175 6.28 3.45 19.55
N GLU A 176 6.47 4.70 19.14
CA GLU A 176 5.58 5.83 19.43
C GLU A 176 5.00 6.45 18.15
N LEU A 177 3.76 6.96 18.26
CA LEU A 177 3.06 7.73 17.23
C LEU A 177 2.67 9.09 17.79
N ALA A 178 3.10 10.15 17.11
CA ALA A 178 2.63 11.51 17.34
C ALA A 178 1.48 11.83 16.38
N VAL A 179 0.42 12.44 16.91
CA VAL A 179 -0.73 12.94 16.16
C VAL A 179 -0.94 14.42 16.46
N GLY A 180 -1.38 15.19 15.47
CA GLY A 180 -1.72 16.61 15.64
C GLY A 180 -2.93 16.99 14.81
N GLY A 181 -3.98 17.48 15.46
CA GLY A 181 -5.26 17.85 14.86
C GLY A 181 -5.63 19.31 15.06
N GLU A 182 -6.80 19.67 14.57
CA GLU A 182 -7.45 20.96 14.85
C GLU A 182 -8.20 20.88 16.20
N VAL A 183 -8.29 22.02 16.91
CA VAL A 183 -9.03 22.18 18.18
C VAL A 183 -10.29 22.99 17.92
#